data_AF-A0A0J7NGE8-F1
#
_entry.id   AF-A0A0J7NGE8-F1
#
_cell.length_a   1.000
_cell.length_b   1.000
_cell.length_c   1.000
_cell.angle_alpha   90.00
_cell.angle_beta   90.00
_cell.angle_gamma   90.00
#
_symmetry.space_group_name_H-M   'P 1'
#
loop_
_entity.id
_entity.type
_entity.pdbx_description
1 polymer ?
#
loop_
_entity_poly.entity_id
_entity_poly.type
_entity_poly.pdbx_seq_one_letter_code
_entity_poly.pdbx_strand_id
1 'polypeptide(L)'
;MQSVILYGAPVWCDALVSSKSSQRVFNRIQRTLAIRVMSAYRTVSCEAASLLARIPPFYMLATCRRRVYEQIDAQKWRDDWTTQAAKEIKFAESLILERQWKIHLSNPSLYGKHILEVINPNFEEWIARSHGRLGYYLTQFLTGHGLRVFPA
;
A
#
# COMPACT_ATOMS: atom_id res chain seq x y z
N MET A 1 -9.23 -5.81 -7.62
CA MET A 1 -9.26 -6.70 -6.43
C MET A 1 -9.35 -5.96 -5.10
N GLN A 2 -8.60 -4.86 -4.90
CA GLN A 2 -8.68 -4.08 -3.65
C GLN A 2 -10.09 -3.63 -3.29
N SER A 3 -10.90 -3.20 -4.28
CA SER A 3 -12.28 -2.77 -4.03
C SER A 3 -13.19 -3.86 -3.48
N VAL A 4 -12.96 -5.13 -3.83
CA VAL A 4 -13.78 -6.26 -3.34
C VAL A 4 -13.40 -6.60 -1.89
N ILE A 5 -12.11 -6.68 -1.60
CA ILE A 5 -11.60 -6.96 -0.25
C ILE A 5 -12.03 -5.85 0.73
N LEU A 6 -11.98 -4.60 0.29
CA LEU A 6 -12.21 -3.42 1.13
C LEU A 6 -13.66 -2.93 1.14
N TYR A 7 -14.60 -3.64 0.50
CA TYR A 7 -16.00 -3.19 0.42
C TYR A 7 -16.62 -3.06 1.82
N GLY A 8 -16.40 -4.05 2.68
CA GLY A 8 -16.87 -4.05 4.07
C GLY A 8 -15.91 -3.39 5.06
N ALA A 9 -14.87 -2.69 4.60
CA ALA A 9 -13.82 -2.14 5.46
C ALA A 9 -14.34 -1.37 6.69
N PRO A 10 -15.38 -0.51 6.60
CA PRO A 10 -15.90 0.21 7.77
C PRO A 10 -16.33 -0.71 8.92
N VAL A 11 -16.80 -1.92 8.62
CA VAL A 11 -17.34 -2.87 9.62
C VAL A 11 -16.23 -3.62 10.35
N TRP A 12 -15.19 -4.05 9.63
CA TRP A 12 -14.16 -4.93 10.20
C TRP A 12 -12.81 -4.22 10.44
N CYS A 13 -12.65 -2.97 10.02
CA CYS A 13 -11.38 -2.23 10.14
C CYS A 13 -10.83 -2.25 11.57
N ASP A 14 -11.67 -1.99 12.57
CA ASP A 14 -11.23 -1.89 13.97
C ASP A 14 -10.72 -3.24 14.49
N ALA A 15 -11.39 -4.34 14.12
CA ALA A 15 -10.93 -5.68 14.44
C ALA A 15 -9.57 -6.01 13.78
N LEU A 16 -9.33 -5.52 12.56
CA LEU A 16 -8.04 -5.68 11.88
C LEU A 16 -6.94 -4.85 12.54
N VAL A 17 -7.23 -3.60 12.90
CA VAL A 17 -6.24 -2.69 13.53
C VAL A 17 -5.87 -3.19 14.93
N SER A 18 -6.84 -3.69 15.71
CA SER A 18 -6.60 -4.18 17.07
C SER A 18 -5.86 -5.52 17.13
N SER A 19 -5.91 -6.34 16.07
CA SER A 19 -5.35 -7.70 16.07
C SER A 19 -4.12 -7.87 15.18
N LYS A 20 -2.96 -8.09 15.80
CA LYS A 20 -1.71 -8.41 15.08
C LYS A 20 -1.80 -9.73 14.31
N SER A 21 -2.59 -10.71 14.76
CA SER A 21 -2.75 -11.98 14.03
C SER A 21 -3.56 -11.78 12.75
N SER A 22 -4.63 -10.99 12.81
CA SER A 22 -5.43 -10.61 11.64
C SER A 22 -4.58 -9.84 10.63
N GLN A 23 -3.76 -8.88 11.08
CA GLN A 23 -2.83 -8.17 10.20
C GLN A 23 -1.87 -9.12 9.49
N ARG A 24 -1.33 -10.13 10.18
CA ARG A 24 -0.45 -11.13 9.54
C ARG A 24 -1.15 -11.89 8.42
N VAL A 25 -2.42 -12.25 8.58
CA VAL A 25 -3.19 -12.95 7.55
C VAL A 25 -3.38 -12.05 6.31
N PHE A 26 -3.80 -10.79 6.53
CA PHE A 26 -3.97 -9.83 5.44
C PHE A 26 -2.63 -9.51 4.74
N ASN A 27 -1.53 -9.38 5.49
CA ASN A 27 -0.20 -9.14 4.93
C ASN A 27 0.26 -10.32 4.05
N ARG A 28 -0.09 -11.57 4.40
CA ARG A 28 0.20 -12.73 3.53
C ARG A 28 -0.55 -12.64 2.20
N ILE A 29 -1.84 -12.30 2.23
CA ILE A 29 -2.66 -12.13 1.02
C ILE A 29 -2.08 -10.99 0.16
N GLN A 30 -1.79 -9.85 0.79
CA GLN A 30 -1.20 -8.69 0.12
C GLN A 30 0.14 -9.04 -0.53
N ARG A 31 1.03 -9.73 0.19
CA ARG A 31 2.32 -10.21 -0.34
C ARG A 31 2.12 -11.06 -1.59
N THR A 32 1.21 -12.03 -1.56
CA THR A 32 0.94 -12.89 -2.72
C THR A 32 0.45 -12.10 -3.92
N LEU A 33 -0.43 -11.12 -3.70
CA LEU A 33 -0.92 -10.24 -4.76
C LEU A 33 0.19 -9.35 -5.32
N ALA A 34 0.96 -8.70 -4.44
CA ALA A 34 2.06 -7.82 -4.82
C ALA A 34 3.13 -8.58 -5.63
N ILE A 35 3.51 -9.79 -5.19
CA ILE A 35 4.43 -10.65 -5.92
C ILE A 35 3.90 -10.98 -7.32
N ARG A 36 2.61 -11.29 -7.48
CA ARG A 36 1.99 -11.59 -8.78
C ARG A 36 1.93 -10.37 -9.69
N VAL A 37 1.62 -9.19 -9.15
CA VAL A 37 1.60 -7.92 -9.91
C VAL A 37 3.00 -7.63 -10.46
N MET A 38 4.02 -7.91 -9.66
CA MET A 38 5.42 -7.58 -9.91
C MET A 38 6.22 -8.70 -10.61
N SER A 39 5.69 -9.93 -10.66
CA SER A 39 6.46 -11.13 -11.02
C SER A 39 7.75 -11.30 -10.19
N ALA A 40 7.70 -10.95 -8.90
CA ALA A 40 8.84 -11.01 -7.98
C ALA A 40 9.10 -12.43 -7.43
N TYR A 41 10.28 -12.69 -6.88
CA TYR A 41 10.52 -13.97 -6.19
C TYR A 41 9.77 -14.05 -4.85
N ARG A 42 9.49 -15.29 -4.43
CA ARG A 42 8.83 -15.58 -3.14
C ARG A 42 9.61 -15.14 -1.90
N THR A 43 10.89 -14.80 -2.05
CA THR A 43 11.82 -14.36 -0.98
C THR A 43 11.80 -12.85 -0.74
N VAL A 44 11.30 -12.04 -1.67
CA VAL A 44 11.19 -10.58 -1.54
C VAL A 44 10.29 -10.22 -0.36
N SER A 45 10.65 -9.28 0.52
CA SER A 45 9.83 -8.94 1.71
C SER A 45 8.44 -8.39 1.33
N CYS A 46 7.48 -8.45 2.26
CA CYS A 46 6.12 -7.98 2.00
C CYS A 46 6.11 -6.47 1.71
N GLU A 47 6.86 -5.70 2.49
CA GLU A 47 6.99 -4.26 2.32
C GLU A 47 7.64 -3.89 0.98
N ALA A 48 8.73 -4.56 0.62
CA ALA A 48 9.38 -4.36 -0.66
C ALA A 48 8.45 -4.67 -1.84
N ALA A 49 7.77 -5.84 -1.80
CA ALA A 49 6.84 -6.22 -2.86
C ALA A 49 5.67 -5.23 -2.95
N SER A 50 5.15 -4.79 -1.81
CA SER A 50 4.03 -3.84 -1.72
C SER A 50 4.41 -2.45 -2.23
N LEU A 51 5.61 -1.97 -1.89
CA LEU A 51 6.15 -0.70 -2.38
C LEU A 51 6.37 -0.71 -3.91
N LEU A 52 6.97 -1.78 -4.42
CA LEU A 52 7.16 -1.96 -5.86
C LEU A 52 5.83 -2.09 -6.59
N ALA A 53 4.87 -2.83 -6.02
CA ALA A 53 3.52 -2.96 -6.56
C ALA A 53 2.67 -1.68 -6.41
N ARG A 54 3.13 -0.70 -5.62
CA ARG A 54 2.42 0.54 -5.25
C ARG A 54 1.09 0.24 -4.56
N ILE A 55 1.09 -0.77 -3.70
CA ILE A 55 -0.07 -1.20 -2.91
C ILE A 55 0.25 -0.94 -1.43
N PRO A 56 -0.39 0.07 -0.80
CA PRO A 56 -0.23 0.30 0.63
C PRO A 56 -0.74 -0.89 1.47
N PRO A 57 -0.26 -1.07 2.72
CA PRO A 57 -0.77 -2.07 3.64
C PRO A 57 -2.29 -2.06 3.78
N PHE A 58 -2.91 -3.24 3.75
CA PHE A 58 -4.38 -3.36 3.78
C PHE A 58 -5.03 -2.76 5.03
N TYR A 59 -4.37 -2.78 6.19
CA TYR A 59 -4.92 -2.15 7.39
C TYR A 59 -4.98 -0.61 7.25
N MET A 60 -3.99 0.00 6.60
CA MET A 60 -4.01 1.44 6.32
C MET A 60 -5.09 1.79 5.29
N LEU A 61 -5.19 0.98 4.22
CA LEU A 61 -6.25 1.14 3.22
C LEU A 61 -7.65 0.97 3.83
N ALA A 62 -7.84 0.00 4.73
CA ALA A 62 -9.11 -0.20 5.43
C ALA A 62 -9.48 1.01 6.30
N THR A 63 -8.50 1.56 7.02
CA THR A 63 -8.68 2.78 7.84
C THR A 63 -9.06 3.98 6.97
N CYS A 64 -8.35 4.18 5.85
CA CYS A 64 -8.67 5.22 4.87
C CYS A 64 -10.11 5.06 4.33
N ARG A 65 -10.50 3.83 3.96
CA ARG A 65 -11.86 3.55 3.45
C ARG A 65 -12.93 3.80 4.50
N ARG A 66 -12.70 3.45 5.76
CA ARG A 66 -13.60 3.76 6.86
C ARG A 66 -13.81 5.26 7.00
N ARG A 67 -12.73 6.05 7.06
CA ARG A 67 -12.81 7.52 7.18
C ARG A 67 -13.55 8.17 6.02
N VAL A 68 -13.24 7.77 4.79
CA VAL A 68 -13.96 8.25 3.59
C VAL A 68 -15.45 7.92 3.70
N TYR A 69 -15.80 6.71 4.14
CA TYR A 69 -17.19 6.30 4.31
C TYR A 69 -17.90 7.15 5.36
N GLU A 70 -17.32 7.31 6.55
CA GLU A 70 -17.89 8.11 7.64
C GLU A 70 -18.08 9.58 7.27
N GLN A 71 -17.11 10.19 6.58
CA GLN A 71 -17.22 11.59 6.14
C GLN A 71 -18.31 11.76 5.07
N ILE A 72 -18.39 10.84 4.12
CA ILE A 72 -19.45 10.87 3.10
C ILE A 72 -20.82 10.63 3.75
N ASP A 73 -20.91 9.70 4.69
CA ASP A 73 -22.14 9.42 5.42
C ASP A 73 -22.60 10.65 6.20
N ALA A 74 -21.70 11.28 6.98
CA ALA A 74 -21.98 12.50 7.72
C ALA A 74 -22.41 13.68 6.83
N GLN A 75 -21.87 13.80 5.62
CA GLN A 75 -22.30 14.81 4.64
C GLN A 75 -23.69 14.50 4.08
N LYS A 76 -23.99 13.23 3.81
CA LYS A 76 -25.33 12.81 3.37
C LYS A 76 -26.39 13.09 4.43
N TRP A 77 -26.06 12.85 5.70
CA TRP A 77 -26.95 13.19 6.82
C TRP A 77 -27.26 14.69 6.93
N ARG A 78 -26.41 15.57 6.38
CA ARG A 78 -26.59 17.03 6.37
C ARG A 78 -27.21 17.57 5.06
N ASP A 79 -27.53 16.70 4.10
CA ASP A 79 -27.94 17.07 2.73
C ASP A 79 -26.93 17.92 1.94
N ASP A 80 -25.70 18.05 2.43
CA ASP A 80 -24.59 18.81 1.78
C ASP A 80 -23.80 17.95 0.77
N TRP A 81 -24.30 16.76 0.44
CA TRP A 81 -23.56 15.80 -0.37
C TRP A 81 -23.44 16.25 -1.82
N THR A 82 -22.20 16.36 -2.30
CA THR A 82 -21.91 16.57 -3.73
C THR A 82 -20.86 15.58 -4.23
N THR A 83 -20.92 15.27 -5.53
CA THR A 83 -19.89 14.45 -6.19
C THR A 83 -18.50 15.06 -6.05
N GLN A 84 -18.41 16.40 -6.02
CA GLN A 84 -17.16 17.13 -5.87
C GLN A 84 -16.60 17.01 -4.44
N ALA A 85 -17.43 17.23 -3.42
CA ALA A 85 -17.03 17.01 -2.01
C ALA A 85 -16.55 15.57 -1.77
N ALA A 86 -17.23 14.57 -2.36
CA ALA A 86 -16.80 13.18 -2.25
C ALA A 86 -15.44 12.89 -2.91
N LYS A 87 -15.09 13.62 -3.99
CA LYS A 87 -13.75 13.53 -4.61
C LYS A 87 -12.69 14.19 -3.74
N GLU A 88 -13.01 15.34 -3.14
CA GLU A 88 -12.10 16.07 -2.25
C GLU A 88 -11.79 15.27 -0.99
N ILE A 89 -12.80 14.65 -0.36
CA ILE A 89 -12.61 13.73 0.76
C ILE A 89 -11.67 12.59 0.37
N LYS A 90 -11.92 11.92 -0.76
CA LYS A 90 -11.09 10.81 -1.23
C LYS A 90 -9.66 11.26 -1.48
N PHE A 91 -9.47 12.44 -2.06
CA PHE A 91 -8.15 13.00 -2.32
C PHE A 91 -7.40 13.31 -1.01
N ALA A 92 -8.05 14.00 -0.07
CA ALA A 92 -7.48 14.33 1.23
C ALA A 92 -7.08 13.07 2.01
N GLU A 93 -7.96 12.07 2.09
CA GLU A 93 -7.67 10.81 2.78
C GLU A 93 -6.58 9.99 2.07
N SER A 94 -6.49 10.05 0.74
CA SER A 94 -5.40 9.41 -0.01
C SER A 94 -4.04 10.05 0.30
N LEU A 95 -3.99 11.39 0.41
CA LEU A 95 -2.77 12.10 0.79
C LEU A 95 -2.32 11.74 2.23
N ILE A 96 -3.28 11.61 3.16
CA ILE A 96 -3.00 11.16 4.53
C ILE A 96 -2.46 9.73 4.52
N LEU A 97 -3.07 8.83 3.73
CA LEU A 97 -2.63 7.45 3.57
C LEU A 97 -1.19 7.37 3.07
N GLU A 98 -0.84 8.13 2.03
CA GLU A 98 0.52 8.16 1.47
C GLU A 98 1.55 8.66 2.50
N ARG A 99 1.22 9.71 3.25
CA ARG A 99 2.08 10.21 4.33
C ARG A 99 2.29 9.18 5.43
N GLN A 100 1.21 8.53 5.88
CA GLN A 100 1.30 7.47 6.88
C GLN A 100 2.12 6.28 6.39
N TRP A 101 1.98 5.94 5.11
CA TRP A 101 2.74 4.86 4.51
C TRP A 101 4.23 5.21 4.43
N LYS A 102 4.59 6.42 4.00
CA LYS A 102 5.98 6.90 4.00
C LYS A 102 6.61 6.84 5.40
N ILE A 103 5.87 7.25 6.43
CA ILE A 103 6.32 7.15 7.83
C ILE A 103 6.52 5.68 8.24
N HIS A 104 5.59 4.80 7.89
CA HIS A 104 5.70 3.37 8.18
C HIS A 104 6.95 2.76 7.52
N LEU A 105 7.18 3.07 6.25
CA LEU A 105 8.35 2.61 5.48
C LEU A 105 9.68 3.15 6.02
N SER A 106 9.65 4.28 6.72
CA SER A 106 10.83 4.85 7.39
C SER A 106 11.26 4.07 8.63
N ASN A 107 10.49 3.06 9.07
CA ASN A 107 10.83 2.24 10.22
C ASN A 107 12.06 1.35 9.95
N PRO A 108 13.18 1.51 10.69
CA PRO A 108 14.42 0.77 10.45
C PRO A 108 14.33 -0.75 10.68
N SER A 109 13.26 -1.22 11.33
CA SER A 109 13.04 -2.65 11.61
C SER A 109 12.40 -3.42 10.45
N LEU A 110 12.03 -2.74 9.36
CA LEU A 110 11.40 -3.39 8.20
C LEU A 110 12.41 -4.14 7.33
N TYR A 111 11.99 -5.32 6.87
CA TYR A 111 12.76 -6.12 5.92
C TYR A 111 12.71 -5.47 4.52
N GLY A 112 13.86 -5.42 3.84
CA GLY A 112 13.97 -4.83 2.49
C GLY A 112 14.57 -3.41 2.47
N LYS A 113 15.43 -3.07 3.43
CA LYS A 113 16.10 -1.77 3.57
C LYS A 113 16.65 -1.21 2.26
N HIS A 114 17.35 -2.04 1.48
CA HIS A 114 17.91 -1.62 0.20
C HIS A 114 16.86 -1.01 -0.75
N ILE A 115 15.68 -1.63 -0.85
CA ILE A 115 14.60 -1.16 -1.73
C ILE A 115 13.96 0.11 -1.16
N LEU A 116 13.85 0.19 0.17
CA LEU A 116 13.37 1.37 0.85
C LEU A 116 14.34 2.54 0.64
N GLU A 117 15.64 2.34 0.75
CA GLU A 117 16.68 3.35 0.52
C GLU A 117 16.67 3.87 -0.93
N VAL A 118 16.45 2.99 -1.91
CA VAL A 118 16.41 3.38 -3.34
C VAL A 118 15.13 4.15 -3.70
N ILE A 119 13.98 3.74 -3.16
CA ILE A 119 12.67 4.32 -3.56
C ILE A 119 12.28 5.52 -2.70
N ASN A 120 12.64 5.55 -1.41
CA ASN A 120 12.22 6.60 -0.48
C ASN A 120 12.56 8.04 -0.94
N PRO A 121 13.72 8.32 -1.55
CA PRO A 121 14.04 9.65 -2.09
C PRO A 121 13.03 10.13 -3.15
N ASN A 122 12.53 9.21 -3.99
CA ASN A 122 11.60 9.50 -5.08
C ASN A 122 10.22 8.88 -4.84
N PHE A 123 9.82 8.71 -3.57
CA PHE A 123 8.61 7.99 -3.19
C PHE A 123 7.36 8.57 -3.87
N GLU A 124 7.22 9.89 -3.85
CA GLU A 124 6.04 10.58 -4.40
C GLU A 124 5.95 10.42 -5.92
N GLU A 125 7.07 10.58 -6.62
CA GLU A 125 7.15 10.30 -8.06
C GLU A 125 6.83 8.84 -8.36
N TRP A 126 7.38 7.90 -7.57
CA TRP A 126 7.17 6.48 -7.76
C TRP A 126 5.69 6.08 -7.62
N ILE A 127 5.00 6.61 -6.62
CA ILE A 127 3.57 6.37 -6.40
C ILE A 127 2.72 7.06 -7.48
N ALA A 128 3.06 8.29 -7.88
CA ALA A 128 2.31 9.07 -8.86
C ALA A 128 2.37 8.53 -10.30
N ARG A 129 3.28 7.58 -10.60
CA ARG A 129 3.44 7.02 -11.95
C ARG A 129 2.13 6.40 -12.46
N SER A 130 1.67 6.82 -13.63
CA SER A 130 0.46 6.26 -14.27
C SER A 130 0.73 4.96 -15.06
N HIS A 131 1.96 4.79 -15.57
CA HIS A 131 2.36 3.69 -16.45
C HIS A 131 3.72 3.10 -16.08
N GLY A 132 4.00 1.89 -16.57
CA GLY A 132 5.24 1.16 -16.30
C GLY A 132 4.98 -0.06 -15.43
N ARG A 133 4.47 -1.12 -16.05
CA ARG A 133 4.39 -2.43 -15.40
C ARG A 133 5.83 -2.91 -15.25
N LEU A 134 6.29 -3.10 -14.01
CA LEU A 134 7.65 -3.54 -13.75
C LEU A 134 7.79 -4.96 -14.30
N GLY A 135 8.62 -5.10 -15.34
CA GLY A 135 8.91 -6.40 -15.94
C GLY A 135 9.69 -7.30 -14.97
N TYR A 136 9.73 -8.60 -15.26
CA TYR A 136 10.41 -9.59 -14.43
C TYR A 136 11.87 -9.20 -14.12
N TYR A 137 12.66 -8.84 -15.14
CA TYR A 137 14.08 -8.50 -14.99
C TYR A 137 14.32 -7.21 -14.20
N LEU A 138 13.51 -6.17 -14.40
CA LEU A 138 13.64 -4.93 -13.64
C LEU A 138 13.25 -5.13 -12.17
N THR A 139 12.24 -5.95 -11.92
CA THR A 139 11.88 -6.35 -10.55
C THR A 139 12.99 -7.13 -9.87
N GLN A 140 13.63 -8.05 -10.59
CA GLN A 140 14.79 -8.81 -10.09
C GLN A 140 15.99 -7.92 -9.76
N PHE A 141 16.32 -7.01 -10.66
CA PHE A 141 17.37 -6.02 -10.44
C PHE A 141 17.10 -5.18 -9.19
N LEU A 142 15.91 -4.58 -9.09
CA LEU A 142 15.52 -3.73 -7.96
C LEU A 142 15.44 -4.50 -6.63
N THR A 143 15.09 -5.79 -6.68
CA THR A 143 14.98 -6.61 -5.48
C THR A 143 16.30 -7.30 -5.09
N GLY A 144 17.39 -7.05 -5.83
CA GLY A 144 18.69 -7.70 -5.62
C GLY A 144 18.68 -9.21 -5.88
N HIS A 145 17.65 -9.73 -6.56
CA HIS A 145 17.49 -11.14 -6.85
C HIS A 145 17.98 -11.42 -8.28
N GLY A 146 19.25 -11.79 -8.43
CA GLY A 146 19.84 -12.17 -9.73
C GLY A 146 21.19 -11.53 -10.04
N LEU A 147 21.58 -10.46 -9.33
CA LEU A 147 22.94 -9.94 -9.34
C LEU A 147 23.67 -10.44 -8.09
N ARG A 148 24.26 -11.64 -8.18
CA ARG A 148 25.49 -11.93 -7.42
C ARG A 148 26.59 -11.08 -8.02
N VAL A 149 26.78 -9.86 -7.54
CA VAL A 149 28.07 -9.19 -7.70
C VAL A 149 29.01 -9.91 -6.75
N PHE A 150 29.80 -10.84 -7.30
CA PHE A 150 30.99 -11.34 -6.59
C PHE A 150 31.96 -10.16 -6.48
N PRO A 151 32.44 -9.77 -5.29
CA PRO A 151 33.63 -8.94 -5.22
C PRO A 151 34.82 -9.79 -5.70
N ALA A 152 35.53 -9.28 -6.71
CA ALA A 152 36.87 -9.73 -7.06
C ALA A 152 37.89 -9.05 -6.15
#